data_AF-A0A7Y2MIY4-F1
#
_entry.id   AF-A0A7Y2MIY4-F1
#
_cell.length_a   1.000
_cell.length_b   1.000
_cell.length_c   1.000
_cell.angle_alpha   90.00
_cell.angle_beta   90.00
_cell.angle_gamma   90.00
#
_symmetry.space_group_name_H-M   'P 1'
#
loop_
_entity.id
_entity.type
_entity.pdbx_description
1 polymer ?
#
loop_
_entity_poly.entity_id
_entity_poly.type
_entity_poly.pdbx_seq_one_letter_code
_entity_poly.pdbx_strand_id
1 'polypeptide(L)'
;MRRMWPEEFNSILDGAEEVTLTLPAVVHEDGSRSEAISRQALKVRIPMEDYERIWPLAEARYRLGGKFSGKAITLITTNPHYHAWHPADGGSIENISDSGRRYSTNYIVAHFLLDDVRETAAA
;
A
#
# COMPACT_ATOMS: atom_id res chain seq x y z
N MET A 1 -13.44 -7.63 -13.79
CA MET A 1 -12.49 -7.05 -14.76
C MET A 1 -11.09 -7.05 -14.15
N ARG A 2 -10.08 -7.48 -14.90
CA ARG A 2 -8.66 -7.51 -14.49
C ARG A 2 -8.15 -6.06 -14.57
N ARG A 3 -7.90 -5.40 -13.44
CA ARG A 3 -7.26 -4.07 -13.40
C ARG A 3 -5.76 -4.26 -13.20
N MET A 4 -4.96 -3.66 -14.08
CA MET A 4 -3.50 -3.65 -13.99
C MET A 4 -3.06 -2.39 -13.26
N TRP A 5 -2.03 -2.50 -12.44
CA TRP A 5 -1.40 -1.32 -11.83
C TRP A 5 -0.90 -0.39 -12.94
N PRO A 6 -1.21 0.92 -12.89
CA PRO A 6 -0.77 1.84 -13.95
C PRO A 6 0.74 1.96 -13.98
N GLU A 7 1.33 1.84 -15.16
CA GLU A 7 2.78 1.76 -15.34
C GLU A 7 3.50 3.05 -14.89
N GLU A 8 2.84 4.20 -15.01
CA GLU A 8 3.34 5.49 -14.56
C GLU A 8 3.59 5.58 -13.05
N PHE A 9 3.01 4.66 -12.26
CA PHE A 9 3.17 4.57 -10.81
C PHE A 9 4.06 3.40 -10.39
N ASN A 10 4.74 2.71 -11.32
CA ASN A 10 5.62 1.59 -10.95
C ASN A 10 6.75 2.00 -10.01
N SER A 11 7.29 3.23 -10.16
CA SER A 11 8.38 3.75 -9.34
C SER A 11 8.02 3.91 -7.86
N ILE A 12 6.72 4.01 -7.53
CA ILE A 12 6.24 4.06 -6.14
C ILE A 12 6.56 2.76 -5.40
N LEU A 13 6.63 1.64 -6.13
CA LEU A 13 6.95 0.31 -5.58
C LEU A 13 8.46 0.01 -5.63
N ASP A 14 9.28 0.95 -6.07
CA ASP A 14 10.73 0.84 -6.03
C ASP A 14 11.22 1.11 -4.61
N GLY A 15 11.92 0.14 -4.04
CA GLY A 15 12.31 0.18 -2.62
C GLY A 15 11.19 -0.15 -1.64
N ALA A 16 10.02 -0.63 -2.11
CA ALA A 16 8.98 -1.13 -1.23
C ALA A 16 9.49 -2.27 -0.33
N GLU A 17 9.20 -2.18 0.97
CA GLU A 17 9.53 -3.19 1.97
C GLU A 17 8.38 -4.21 2.05
N GLU A 18 8.67 -5.50 1.85
CA GLU A 18 7.70 -6.56 2.12
C GLU A 18 7.58 -6.76 3.64
N VAL A 19 6.38 -6.56 4.17
CA VAL A 19 6.08 -6.65 5.60
C VAL A 19 4.90 -7.58 5.84
N THR A 20 4.85 -8.18 7.03
CA THR A 20 3.69 -8.97 7.48
C THR A 20 2.85 -8.16 8.45
N LEU A 21 1.59 -7.92 8.10
CA LEU A 21 0.61 -7.27 8.97
C LEU A 21 -0.04 -8.33 9.85
N THR A 22 0.04 -8.17 11.17
CA THR A 22 -0.59 -9.08 12.13
C THR A 22 -1.79 -8.41 12.75
N LEU A 23 -2.98 -8.84 12.35
CA LEU A 23 -4.24 -8.39 12.92
C LEU A 23 -4.53 -9.21 14.18
N PRO A 24 -4.81 -8.56 15.33
CA PRO A 24 -5.19 -9.28 16.53
C PRO A 24 -6.55 -9.96 16.34
N ALA A 25 -6.74 -11.08 17.03
CA ALA A 25 -8.03 -11.72 17.15
C ALA A 25 -9.03 -10.76 17.82
N VAL A 26 -10.15 -10.46 17.15
CA VAL A 26 -11.19 -9.59 17.70
C VAL A 26 -12.29 -10.47 18.30
N VAL A 27 -12.65 -10.20 19.55
CA VAL A 27 -13.85 -10.78 20.16
C VAL A 27 -15.01 -9.88 19.76
N HIS A 28 -15.94 -10.42 18.99
CA HIS A 28 -17.17 -9.74 18.60
C HIS A 28 -18.16 -9.72 19.77
N GLU A 29 -19.10 -8.78 19.77
CA GLU A 29 -20.10 -8.61 20.85
C GLU A 29 -21.01 -9.84 21.01
N ASP A 30 -21.11 -10.69 19.99
CA ASP A 30 -21.84 -11.97 20.01
C ASP A 30 -21.04 -13.12 20.65
N GLY A 31 -19.84 -12.85 21.15
CA GLY A 31 -18.95 -13.84 21.78
C GLY A 31 -18.13 -14.67 20.79
N SER A 32 -18.26 -14.45 19.48
CA SER A 32 -17.40 -15.08 18.48
C SER A 32 -16.00 -14.43 18.46
N ARG A 33 -14.96 -15.24 18.24
CA ARG A 33 -13.59 -14.76 18.06
C ARG A 33 -13.21 -14.89 16.60
N SER A 34 -12.82 -13.78 15.98
CA SER A 34 -12.03 -13.84 14.75
C SER A 34 -10.60 -14.26 15.12
N GLU A 35 -10.01 -15.17 14.34
CA GLU A 35 -8.62 -15.58 14.56
C GLU A 35 -7.66 -14.42 14.25
N ALA A 36 -6.46 -14.46 14.82
CA ALA A 36 -5.41 -13.53 14.43
C ALA A 36 -5.01 -13.84 12.97
N ILE A 37 -5.15 -12.85 12.09
CA ILE A 37 -4.86 -13.01 10.66
C ILE A 37 -3.53 -12.32 10.37
N SER A 38 -2.62 -13.05 9.72
CA SER A 38 -1.41 -12.46 9.13
C SER A 38 -1.62 -12.24 7.63
N ARG A 39 -1.22 -11.07 7.13
CA ARG A 39 -1.32 -10.70 5.71
C ARG A 39 0.02 -10.16 5.22
N GLN A 40 0.45 -10.56 4.03
CA GLN A 40 1.60 -9.91 3.38
C GLN A 40 1.18 -8.55 2.85
N ALA A 41 2.10 -7.59 2.90
CA ALA A 41 1.91 -6.24 2.43
C ALA A 41 3.21 -5.62 1.94
N LEU A 42 3.09 -4.55 1.16
CA LEU A 42 4.17 -3.65 0.80
C LEU A 42 4.05 -2.37 1.62
N LYS A 43 5.11 -1.99 2.31
CA LYS A 43 5.26 -0.70 2.95
C LYS A 43 6.12 0.20 2.06
N VAL A 44 5.61 1.40 1.78
CA VAL A 44 6.31 2.38 0.94
C VAL A 44 6.38 3.71 1.67
N ARG A 45 7.45 4.46 1.41
CA ARG A 45 7.56 5.88 1.80
C ARG A 45 7.54 6.71 0.53
N ILE A 46 6.49 7.49 0.34
CA ILE A 46 6.16 8.12 -0.92
C ILE A 46 5.98 9.63 -0.73
N PRO A 47 6.41 10.48 -1.68
CA PRO A 47 6.12 11.90 -1.61
C PRO A 47 4.61 12.16 -1.52
N MET A 48 4.20 13.19 -0.78
CA MET A 48 2.78 13.54 -0.63
C MET A 48 2.09 13.76 -1.98
N GLU A 49 2.78 14.40 -2.94
CA GLU A 49 2.27 14.64 -4.29
C GLU A 49 1.97 13.32 -5.03
N ASP A 50 2.85 12.33 -4.94
CA ASP A 50 2.62 11.02 -5.58
C ASP A 50 1.51 10.24 -4.87
N TYR A 51 1.41 10.37 -3.54
CA TYR A 51 0.31 9.78 -2.79
C TYR A 51 -1.05 10.33 -3.23
N GLU A 52 -1.18 11.65 -3.41
CA GLU A 52 -2.40 12.28 -3.92
C GLU A 52 -2.78 11.78 -5.32
N ARG A 53 -1.78 11.52 -6.18
CA ARG A 53 -1.99 10.99 -7.53
C ARG A 53 -2.51 9.55 -7.53
N ILE A 54 -2.09 8.72 -6.57
CA ILE A 54 -2.59 7.34 -6.46
C ILE A 54 -3.81 7.18 -5.54
N TRP A 55 -4.20 8.23 -4.81
CA TRP A 55 -5.37 8.20 -3.94
C TRP A 55 -6.66 7.75 -4.65
N PRO A 56 -6.96 8.17 -5.90
CA PRO A 56 -8.11 7.66 -6.65
C PRO A 56 -8.06 6.15 -6.96
N LEU A 57 -6.90 5.52 -6.83
CA LEU A 57 -6.71 4.07 -6.97
C LEU A 57 -6.99 3.31 -5.67
N ALA A 58 -7.27 4.01 -4.57
CA ALA A 58 -7.59 3.38 -3.29
C ALA A 58 -8.74 2.36 -3.41
N GLU A 59 -8.74 1.38 -2.52
CA GLU A 59 -9.80 0.37 -2.37
C GLU A 59 -9.99 -0.60 -3.56
N ALA A 60 -9.34 -0.35 -4.69
CA ALA A 60 -9.31 -1.25 -5.84
C ALA A 60 -8.09 -2.18 -5.80
N ARG A 61 -8.29 -3.41 -6.31
CA ARG A 61 -7.24 -4.42 -6.44
C ARG A 61 -6.60 -4.36 -7.83
N TYR A 62 -5.29 -4.20 -7.87
CA TYR A 62 -4.50 -4.09 -9.11
C TYR A 62 -3.49 -5.22 -9.22
N ARG A 63 -3.43 -5.89 -10.37
CA ARG A 63 -2.39 -6.90 -10.64
C ARG A 63 -1.09 -6.22 -11.00
N LEU A 64 0.00 -6.81 -10.53
CA LEU A 64 1.37 -6.36 -10.78
C LEU A 64 2.05 -7.17 -11.88
N GLY A 65 2.97 -6.52 -12.58
CA GLY A 65 3.92 -7.14 -13.50
C GLY A 65 5.34 -7.19 -12.92
N GLY A 66 6.31 -7.56 -13.75
CA GLY A 66 7.74 -7.53 -13.39
C GLY A 66 8.07 -8.42 -12.17
N LYS A 67 8.81 -7.86 -11.21
CA LYS A 67 9.27 -8.58 -9.99
C LYS A 67 8.13 -9.12 -9.13
N PHE A 68 6.93 -8.56 -9.26
CA PHE A 68 5.72 -8.97 -8.53
C PHE A 68 4.70 -9.68 -9.44
N SER A 69 5.14 -10.25 -10.56
CA SER A 69 4.27 -11.04 -11.43
C SER A 69 3.54 -12.13 -10.64
N GLY A 70 2.24 -12.28 -10.90
CA GLY A 70 1.38 -13.20 -10.15
C GLY A 70 0.85 -12.66 -8.82
N LYS A 71 1.17 -11.40 -8.46
CA LYS A 71 0.64 -10.72 -7.26
C LYS A 71 -0.32 -9.59 -7.62
N ALA A 72 -1.09 -9.17 -6.63
CA ALA A 72 -1.94 -8.00 -6.71
C ALA A 72 -1.81 -7.16 -5.44
N ILE A 73 -1.94 -5.86 -5.61
CA ILE A 73 -1.93 -4.90 -4.52
C ILE A 73 -3.26 -4.20 -4.33
N THR A 74 -3.55 -3.86 -3.08
CA THR A 74 -4.68 -3.00 -2.69
C THR A 74 -4.18 -1.97 -1.71
N LEU A 75 -4.29 -0.67 -2.04
CA LEU A 75 -3.89 0.41 -1.14
C LEU A 75 -4.81 0.43 0.09
N ILE A 76 -4.21 0.45 1.27
CA ILE A 76 -4.91 0.56 2.55
C ILE A 76 -5.10 2.05 2.85
N THR A 77 -6.35 2.52 2.88
CA THR A 77 -6.67 3.94 3.12
C THR A 77 -7.69 4.15 4.24
N THR A 78 -8.83 3.46 4.16
CA THR A 78 -10.02 3.72 4.98
C THR A 78 -10.56 2.47 5.68
N ASN A 79 -10.07 1.28 5.29
CA ASN A 79 -10.58 0.02 5.80
C ASN A 79 -10.35 -0.10 7.33
N PRO A 80 -11.40 -0.16 8.17
CA PRO A 80 -11.25 -0.18 9.63
C PRO A 80 -10.46 -1.38 10.14
N HIS A 81 -10.49 -2.51 9.45
CA HIS A 81 -9.72 -3.70 9.83
C HIS A 81 -8.21 -3.44 9.81
N TYR A 82 -7.76 -2.48 9.02
CA TYR A 82 -6.35 -2.14 8.85
C TYR A 82 -5.99 -0.75 9.37
N HIS A 83 -6.76 -0.22 10.35
CA HIS A 83 -6.56 1.12 10.89
C HIS A 83 -5.11 1.41 11.30
N ALA A 84 -4.41 0.44 11.91
CA ALA A 84 -3.01 0.59 12.31
C ALA A 84 -2.02 0.80 11.13
N TRP A 85 -2.45 0.52 9.90
CA TRP A 85 -1.65 0.64 8.68
C TRP A 85 -2.23 1.65 7.69
N HIS A 86 -3.17 2.48 8.13
CA HIS A 86 -3.62 3.64 7.36
C HIS A 86 -2.43 4.57 7.04
N PRO A 87 -2.54 5.35 5.95
CA PRO A 87 -1.48 6.26 5.55
C PRO A 87 -1.17 7.24 6.67
N ALA A 88 0.10 7.37 7.02
CA ALA A 88 0.57 8.16 8.15
C ALA A 88 1.75 9.05 7.74
N ASP A 89 2.05 10.05 8.56
CA ASP A 89 3.19 10.95 8.34
C ASP A 89 4.49 10.15 8.21
N GLY A 90 5.20 10.36 7.10
CA GLY A 90 6.51 9.77 6.78
C GLY A 90 7.66 10.76 6.98
N GLY A 91 7.39 11.90 7.61
CA GLY A 91 8.34 12.97 7.84
C GLY A 91 8.63 13.79 6.58
N SER A 92 9.52 14.77 6.74
CA SER A 92 9.91 15.67 5.66
C SER A 92 11.42 15.70 5.45
N ILE A 93 11.83 16.05 4.24
CA ILE A 93 13.25 16.25 3.89
C ILE A 93 13.40 17.67 3.36
N GLU A 94 14.30 18.44 3.97
CA GLU A 94 14.74 19.73 3.45
C GLU A 94 15.72 19.51 2.29
N ASN A 95 15.49 20.25 1.22
CA ASN A 95 16.31 20.25 0.02
C ASN A 95 16.66 21.68 -0.38
N ILE A 96 17.72 21.82 -1.18
CA ILE A 96 18.16 23.10 -1.72
C ILE A 96 18.12 22.96 -3.24
N SER A 97 17.32 23.79 -3.90
CA SER A 97 17.28 23.85 -5.37
C SER A 97 18.59 24.38 -5.93
N ASP A 98 18.83 24.19 -7.22
CA ASP A 98 20.02 24.73 -7.91
C ASP A 98 20.14 26.27 -7.82
N SER A 99 19.02 26.95 -7.55
CA SER A 99 18.96 28.41 -7.31
C SER A 99 19.35 28.82 -5.87
N GLY A 100 19.66 27.86 -5.00
CA GLY A 100 19.93 28.09 -3.58
C GLY A 100 18.68 28.21 -2.70
N ARG A 101 17.48 28.19 -3.29
CA ARG A 101 16.22 28.23 -2.54
C ARG A 101 15.97 26.91 -1.81
N ARG A 102 15.73 26.99 -0.50
CA ARG A 102 15.31 25.87 0.35
C ARG A 102 13.85 25.50 0.06
N TYR A 103 13.57 24.21 -0.02
CA TYR A 103 12.22 23.66 -0.08
C TYR A 103 12.14 22.37 0.74
N SER A 104 10.95 21.98 1.17
CA SER A 104 10.72 20.77 1.93
C SER A 104 9.83 19.82 1.13
N THR A 105 10.17 18.53 1.13
CA THR A 105 9.33 17.47 0.56
C THR A 105 8.75 16.66 1.70
N ASN A 106 7.43 16.66 1.83
CA ASN A 106 6.71 15.83 2.79
C ASN A 106 6.48 14.44 2.22
N TYR A 107 6.59 13.43 3.07
CA TYR A 107 6.39 12.04 2.71
C TYR A 107 5.29 11.42 3.55
N ILE A 108 4.65 10.41 2.99
CA ILE A 108 3.66 9.57 3.65
C ILE A 108 4.18 8.14 3.66
N VAL A 109 3.98 7.44 4.77
CA VAL A 109 4.13 5.98 4.82
C VAL A 109 2.77 5.37 4.50
N ALA A 110 2.71 4.59 3.43
CA ALA A 110 1.51 3.90 2.99
C ALA A 110 1.75 2.39 2.92
N HIS A 111 0.67 1.63 3.06
CA HIS A 111 0.70 0.18 2.99
C HIS A 111 -0.23 -0.33 1.88
N PHE A 112 0.24 -1.31 1.14
CA PHE A 112 -0.56 -2.06 0.18
C PHE A 112 -0.67 -3.50 0.63
N LEU A 113 -1.88 -4.05 0.74
CA LEU A 113 -2.02 -5.50 0.88
C LEU A 113 -1.43 -6.20 -0.35
N LEU A 114 -0.67 -7.27 -0.14
CA LEU A 114 -0.02 -8.04 -1.19
C LEU A 114 -0.64 -9.43 -1.24
N ASP A 115 -1.51 -9.64 -2.22
CA ASP A 115 -2.24 -10.89 -2.38
C ASP A 115 -1.69 -11.68 -3.57
N ASP A 116 -1.54 -12.99 -3.40
CA ASP A 116 -1.28 -13.87 -4.54
C ASP A 116 -2.52 -13.93 -5.45
N VAL A 117 -2.27 -13.93 -6.75
CA VAL A 117 -3.28 -14.09 -7.78
C VAL A 117 -3.21 -15.54 -8.25
N ARG A 118 -4.12 -16.38 -7.74
CA ARG A 118 -4.37 -17.68 -8.37
C ARG A 118 -5.02 -17.40 -9.71
N GLU A 119 -4.32 -17.65 -10.81
CA GLU A 119 -5.02 -17.82 -12.09
C GLU A 119 -5.91 -19.05 -11.91
N THR A 120 -7.22 -18.84 -11.86
CA THR A 120 -8.15 -19.95 -12.02
C THR A 120 -7.83 -20.52 -13.39
N ALA A 121 -7.20 -21.69 -13.44
CA ALA A 121 -7.09 -22.45 -14.67
C ALA A 121 -8.53 -22.55 -15.19
N ALA A 122 -8.79 -21.96 -16.36
CA ALA A 122 -10.04 -22.20 -17.05
C ALA A 122 -10.09 -23.71 -17.31
N ALA A 123 -10.97 -24.39 -16.58
CA ALA A 123 -11.34 -25.76 -16.87
C ALA A 123 -12.13 -25.82 -18.17
#